data_AF-A0A7C4WFW2-F1
#
_entry.id   AF-A0A7C4WFW2-F1
#
_cell.length_a   1.000
_cell.length_b   1.000
_cell.length_c   1.000
_cell.angle_alpha   90.00
_cell.angle_beta   90.00
_cell.angle_gamma   90.00
#
_symmetry.space_group_name_H-M   'P 1'
#
loop_
_entity.id
_entity.type
_entity.pdbx_description
1 polymer ?
#
loop_
_entity_poly.entity_id
_entity_poly.type
_entity_poly.pdbx_seq_one_letter_code
_entity_poly.pdbx_strand_id
1 'polypeptide(L)' 'KEFVKCPICGGLDTKIIAEKRFRFLLCEVCGAKNAVRKI' A
#
# COMPACT_ATOMS: atom_id res chain seq x y z
N LYS A 1 13.64 6.01 -0.13
CA LYS A 1 12.96 4.80 0.37
C LYS A 1 11.72 5.26 1.12
N GLU A 2 10.62 5.51 0.41
CA GLU A 2 9.34 5.86 1.04
C GLU A 2 8.65 4.55 1.44
N PHE A 3 8.92 4.09 2.66
CA PHE A 3 8.17 2.98 3.25
C PHE A 3 6.84 3.55 3.76
N VAL A 4 5.77 3.29 3.02
CA VAL A 4 4.44 3.75 3.44
C VAL A 4 4.00 2.88 4.61
N LYS A 5 4.05 3.47 5.81
CA LYS A 5 3.56 2.82 7.02
C LYS A 5 2.07 2.54 6.85
N CYS A 6 1.65 1.30 7.08
CA CYS A 6 0.23 0.98 7.01
C CYS A 6 -0.52 1.77 8.08
N PRO A 7 -1.56 2.56 7.74
CA PRO A 7 -2.30 3.34 8.72
C PRO A 7 -3.16 2.47 9.65
N ILE A 8 -3.40 1.20 9.31
CA ILE A 8 -4.23 0.28 10.09
C ILE A 8 -3.43 -0.40 11.21
N CYS A 9 -2.30 -1.03 10.87
CA CYS A 9 -1.50 -1.80 11.84
C CYS A 9 -0.18 -1.11 12.22
N GLY A 10 0.21 -0.04 11.53
CA GLY A 10 1.53 0.57 11.70
C GLY A 10 2.68 -0.24 11.11
N GLY A 11 2.39 -1.37 10.44
CA GLY A 11 3.38 -2.23 9.81
C GLY A 11 4.04 -1.55 8.60
N LEU A 12 5.31 -1.87 8.38
CA LEU A 12 6.09 -1.40 7.23
C LEU A 12 6.01 -2.38 6.05
N ASP A 13 5.42 -3.56 6.28
CA ASP A 13 5.17 -4.61 5.29
C ASP A 13 3.94 -4.27 4.44
N THR A 14 4.19 -3.42 3.45
CA THR A 14 3.23 -3.04 2.42
C THR A 14 3.85 -3.25 1.04
N LYS A 15 3.06 -3.80 0.12
CA LYS A 15 3.44 -3.99 -1.29
C LYS A 15 2.59 -3.13 -2.18
N ILE A 16 3.18 -2.57 -3.23
CA ILE A 16 2.43 -1.82 -4.23
C ILE A 16 2.08 -2.78 -5.37
N ILE A 17 0.80 -3.08 -5.53
CA ILE A 17 0.27 -3.82 -6.67
C ILE A 17 -0.18 -2.83 -7.75
N ALA A 18 0.26 -3.03 -8.98
CA ALA A 18 -0.20 -2.24 -10.12
C ALA A 18 -1.36 -2.98 -10.79
N GLU A 19 -2.54 -2.38 -10.79
CA GLU A 19 -3.73 -2.91 -11.46
C GLU A 19 -4.11 -1.93 -12.59
N LYS A 20 -3.78 -2.33 -13.82
CA LYS A 20 -3.91 -1.49 -15.03
C LYS A 20 -3.10 -0.18 -14.88
N ARG A 21 -3.78 0.97 -14.90
CA ARG A 21 -3.18 2.31 -14.75
C ARG A 21 -3.10 2.79 -13.31
N PHE A 22 -3.69 2.05 -12.36
CA PHE A 22 -3.76 2.43 -10.97
C PHE A 22 -2.78 1.61 -10.14
N ARG A 23 -2.19 2.23 -9.13
CA ARG A 23 -1.33 1.55 -8.15
C ARG A 23 -2.11 1.45 -6.86
N PHE A 24 -2.05 0.31 -6.20
CA PHE A 24 -2.66 0.08 -4.90
C PHE A 24 -1.58 -0.38 -3.93
N LEU A 25 -1.57 0.19 -2.74
CA LEU A 25 -0.78 -0.25 -1.62
C LEU A 25 -1.58 -1.32 -0.87
N LEU A 26 -1.11 -2.56 -0.89
CA LEU A 26 -1.67 -3.67 -0.15
C LEU A 26 -0.78 -3.98 1.05
N CYS A 27 -1.31 -3.94 2.26
CA CYS A 27 -0.60 -4.41 3.44
C CYS A 27 -0.74 -5.92 3.56
N GLU A 28 0.37 -6.64 3.70
CA GLU A 28 0.36 -8.11 3.80
C GLU A 28 0.00 -8.60 5.21
N VAL A 29 0.14 -7.74 6.23
CA VAL A 29 -0.16 -8.07 7.63
C VAL A 29 -1.65 -7.94 7.93
N CYS A 30 -2.28 -6.84 7.52
CA CYS A 30 -3.69 -6.56 7.82
C CYS A 30 -4.63 -6.67 6.62
N GLY A 31 -4.11 -6.84 5.40
CA GLY A 31 -4.91 -6.90 4.18
C GLY A 31 -5.43 -5.55 3.67
N ALA A 32 -5.03 -4.43 4.28
CA ALA A 32 -5.50 -3.11 3.87
C ALA A 32 -5.08 -2.77 2.43
N LYS A 33 -6.06 -2.50 1.54
CA LYS A 33 -5.85 -2.08 0.15
C LYS A 33 -6.14 -0.58 0.02
N ASN A 34 -5.10 0.22 -0.21
CA ASN A 34 -5.20 1.67 -0.39
C ASN A 34 -4.88 2.03 -1.85
N ALA A 35 -5.70 2.85 -2.51
CA ALA A 35 -5.39 3.33 -3.85
C ALA A 35 -4.32 4.43 -3.76
N VAL A 36 -3.15 4.18 -4.36
CA VAL A 36 -2.08 5.18 -4.47
C VAL A 36 -2.29 5.91 -5.79
N ARG A 37 -2.85 7.12 -5.72
CA ARG A 37 -2.75 8.05 -6.86
C ARG A 37 -1.36 8.66 -6.81
N LYS A 38 -0.60 8.55 -7.91
CA LYS A 38 0.54 9.44 -8.14
C LYS A 38 -0.02 10.87 -8.06
N ILE A 39 0.49 11.66 -7.11
CA ILE A 39 0.26 13.10 -7.08
C ILE A 39 1.25 13.78 -8.03
#